data_AF-A0A6T1N8R1-F1
#
_entry.id   AF-A0A6T1N8R1-F1
#
_cell.length_a   1.000
_cell.length_b   1.000
_cell.length_c   1.000
_cell.angle_alpha   90.00
_cell.angle_beta   90.00
_cell.angle_gamma   90.00
#
_symmetry.space_group_name_H-M   'P 1'
#
loop_
_entity.id
_entity.type
_entity.pdbx_description
1 polymer ?
#
loop_
_entity_poly.entity_id
_entity_poly.type
_entity_poly.pdbx_seq_one_letter_code
_entity_poly.pdbx_strand_id
1 'polypeptide(L)'
;MPTPHSRRSVRFDPNARDDRVLPGYVFSRREQRKPTREAAAPREELVNTDPEFVLSMEADTRLDWFQMALMQAAAGKLKASALYAVVERPRFAATKALKAMVNANLHLFSPKQQKALAAVLASSSGTSGEQEGGGSGEQGRARSRGRSRSRSRSRSRSRRRSRSRQRRRSRERRGHAGRCSSRSRSRPPAGPPR
;
A
#
# COMPACT_ATOMS: atom_id res chain seq x y z
N MET A 1 49.38 -19.84 -36.03
CA MET A 1 49.01 -18.42 -35.79
C MET A 1 47.72 -18.11 -36.53
N PRO A 2 46.54 -18.20 -35.88
CA PRO A 2 45.25 -17.89 -36.50
C PRO A 2 44.84 -16.41 -36.28
N THR A 3 44.31 -15.78 -37.32
CA THR A 3 43.91 -14.35 -37.35
C THR A 3 42.51 -14.12 -36.78
N PRO A 4 42.24 -12.94 -36.19
CA PRO A 4 40.98 -12.64 -35.51
C PRO A 4 39.84 -12.30 -36.48
N HIS A 5 38.68 -12.93 -36.27
CA HIS A 5 37.46 -12.65 -37.02
C HIS A 5 36.86 -11.29 -36.65
N SER A 6 36.75 -10.42 -37.65
CA SER A 6 36.09 -9.12 -37.60
C SER A 6 34.60 -9.27 -37.27
N ARG A 7 34.24 -8.96 -36.02
CA ARG A 7 32.84 -8.75 -35.60
C ARG A 7 32.36 -7.41 -36.16
N ARG A 8 31.93 -7.41 -37.43
CA ARG A 8 31.24 -6.28 -38.02
C ARG A 8 29.97 -6.02 -37.20
N SER A 9 29.93 -4.88 -36.53
CA SER A 9 28.74 -4.40 -35.85
C SER A 9 27.66 -4.20 -36.91
N VAL A 10 26.64 -5.07 -36.89
CA VAL A 10 25.40 -4.84 -37.62
C VAL A 10 24.68 -3.73 -36.86
N ARG A 11 25.02 -2.48 -37.19
CA ARG A 11 24.33 -1.31 -36.65
C ARG A 11 22.95 -1.34 -37.27
N PHE A 12 21.96 -1.53 -36.41
CA PHE A 12 20.55 -1.50 -36.75
C PHE A 12 20.22 -0.09 -37.24
N ASP A 13 20.00 0.08 -38.53
CA ASP A 13 19.57 1.36 -39.11
C ASP A 13 18.05 1.48 -38.94
N PRO A 14 17.54 2.36 -38.04
CA PRO A 14 16.11 2.49 -37.80
C PRO A 14 15.34 3.08 -38.99
N ASN A 15 16.04 3.68 -39.97
CA ASN A 15 15.46 4.23 -41.20
C ASN A 15 15.67 3.36 -42.44
N ALA A 16 16.51 2.33 -42.37
CA ALA A 16 16.57 1.35 -43.44
C ALA A 16 15.27 0.53 -43.35
N ARG A 17 14.42 0.62 -44.37
CA ARG A 17 13.32 -0.32 -44.58
C ARG A 17 13.93 -1.68 -44.92
N ASP A 18 14.41 -2.37 -43.90
CA ASP A 18 14.96 -3.71 -44.00
C ASP A 18 13.80 -4.66 -44.30
N ASP A 19 13.41 -4.72 -45.59
CA ASP A 19 12.39 -5.60 -46.17
C ASP A 19 12.79 -7.08 -46.14
N ARG A 20 13.81 -7.44 -45.36
CA ARG A 20 14.08 -8.82 -44.93
C ARG A 20 13.17 -9.23 -43.78
N VAL A 21 11.89 -8.85 -43.88
CA VAL A 21 10.83 -9.43 -43.07
C VAL A 21 10.70 -10.86 -43.55
N LEU A 22 11.39 -11.78 -42.86
CA LEU A 22 11.24 -13.22 -43.02
C LEU A 22 9.75 -13.55 -43.17
N PRO A 23 9.31 -14.14 -44.31
CA PRO A 23 7.92 -14.53 -44.49
C PRO A 23 7.56 -15.54 -43.40
N GLY A 24 6.84 -15.07 -42.38
CA GLY A 24 6.44 -15.89 -41.22
C GLY A 24 6.59 -15.23 -39.85
N TYR A 25 7.36 -14.15 -39.69
CA TYR A 25 7.49 -13.46 -38.40
C TYR A 25 6.43 -12.36 -38.24
N VAL A 26 5.24 -12.75 -37.77
CA VAL A 26 4.18 -11.83 -37.37
C VAL A 26 4.53 -11.26 -35.99
N PHE A 27 5.20 -10.12 -35.95
CA PHE A 27 5.26 -9.31 -34.73
C PHE A 27 3.86 -8.77 -34.46
N SER A 28 3.16 -9.36 -33.49
CA SER A 28 1.94 -8.80 -32.93
C SER A 28 2.30 -7.44 -32.32
N ARG A 29 2.15 -6.38 -33.11
CA ARG A 29 2.11 -5.00 -32.62
C ARG A 29 0.83 -4.87 -31.82
N ARG A 30 0.87 -5.32 -30.55
CA ARG A 30 -0.16 -4.95 -29.59
C ARG A 30 -0.09 -3.44 -29.50
N GLU A 31 -0.99 -2.76 -30.20
CA GLU A 31 -1.25 -1.36 -29.97
C GLU A 31 -1.57 -1.23 -28.49
N GLN A 32 -0.67 -0.59 -27.75
CA GLN A 32 -0.96 -0.23 -26.39
C GLN A 32 -2.12 0.76 -26.46
N ARG A 33 -3.32 0.30 -26.10
CA ARG A 33 -4.47 1.16 -25.90
C ARG A 33 -4.04 2.23 -24.91
N LYS A 34 -3.82 3.44 -25.41
CA LYS A 34 -3.59 4.60 -24.57
C LYS A 34 -4.79 4.68 -23.64
N PRO A 35 -4.60 4.65 -22.31
CA PRO A 35 -5.72 4.75 -21.38
C PRO A 35 -6.48 6.02 -21.74
N THR A 36 -7.72 5.84 -22.21
CA THR A 36 -8.61 6.94 -22.56
C THR A 36 -8.86 7.68 -21.27
N ARG A 37 -8.26 8.86 -21.15
CA ARG A 37 -8.39 9.75 -20.01
C ARG A 37 -9.79 10.33 -20.09
N GLU A 38 -10.77 9.61 -19.55
CA GLU A 38 -12.15 10.08 -19.45
C GLU A 38 -12.14 11.49 -18.85
N ALA A 39 -12.73 12.42 -19.60
CA ALA A 39 -12.81 13.82 -19.24
C ALA A 39 -13.55 13.92 -17.89
N ALA A 40 -12.80 14.26 -16.86
CA ALA A 40 -13.31 14.44 -15.52
C ALA A 40 -14.33 15.58 -15.54
N ALA A 41 -15.61 15.23 -15.37
CA ALA A 41 -16.67 16.15 -14.99
C ALA A 41 -16.20 17.07 -13.84
N PRO A 42 -16.71 18.31 -13.75
CA PRO A 42 -16.33 19.28 -12.72
C PRO A 42 -16.37 18.58 -11.36
N ARG A 43 -15.19 18.40 -10.77
CA ARG A 43 -14.98 17.62 -9.56
C ARG A 43 -15.45 18.45 -8.39
N GLU A 44 -16.75 18.45 -8.17
CA GLU A 44 -17.37 19.05 -7.00
C GLU A 44 -16.67 18.53 -5.74
N GLU A 45 -16.09 19.51 -5.06
CA GLU A 45 -15.53 19.54 -3.71
C GLU A 45 -14.49 18.47 -3.40
N LEU A 46 -13.27 18.67 -3.88
CA LEU A 46 -12.10 18.04 -3.29
C LEU A 46 -11.89 18.65 -1.90
N VAL A 47 -12.03 17.84 -0.84
CA VAL A 47 -11.77 18.28 0.53
C VAL A 47 -10.34 18.87 0.61
N ASN A 48 -10.18 20.01 1.28
CA ASN A 48 -8.86 20.66 1.40
C ASN A 48 -7.90 19.72 2.16
N THR A 49 -6.80 19.34 1.50
CA THR A 49 -5.78 18.41 2.02
C THR A 49 -4.52 19.09 2.51
N ASP A 50 -4.52 20.42 2.66
CA ASP A 50 -3.39 21.12 3.28
C ASP A 50 -3.23 20.70 4.75
N PRO A 51 -2.10 20.09 5.15
CA PRO A 51 -1.92 19.62 6.51
C PRO A 51 -1.94 20.74 7.55
N GLU A 52 -1.55 21.97 7.22
CA GLU A 52 -1.62 23.09 8.17
C GLU A 52 -3.08 23.47 8.46
N PHE A 53 -3.91 23.51 7.43
CA PHE A 53 -5.34 23.79 7.54
C PHE A 53 -6.06 22.71 8.37
N VAL A 54 -5.80 21.43 8.12
CA VAL A 54 -6.48 20.35 8.86
C VAL A 54 -6.06 20.29 10.33
N LEU A 55 -4.83 20.68 10.62
CA LEU A 55 -4.33 20.71 12.00
C LEU A 55 -4.79 21.94 12.79
N SER A 56 -5.17 23.03 12.13
CA SER A 56 -5.80 24.17 12.80
C SER A 56 -7.25 23.90 13.19
N MET A 57 -7.91 22.93 12.53
CA MET A 57 -9.27 22.50 12.90
C MET A 57 -9.30 21.80 14.27
N GLU A 58 -10.43 21.94 14.96
CA GLU A 58 -10.74 21.21 16.18
C GLU A 58 -10.77 19.69 15.94
N ALA A 59 -10.55 18.91 17.00
CA ALA A 59 -10.40 17.47 16.89
C ALA A 59 -11.66 16.75 16.39
N ASP A 60 -12.84 17.25 16.75
CA ASP A 60 -14.13 16.69 16.31
C ASP A 60 -14.39 17.01 14.84
N THR A 61 -14.23 18.27 14.42
CA THR A 61 -14.35 18.67 13.01
C THR A 61 -13.33 17.96 12.12
N ARG A 62 -12.14 17.67 12.65
CA ARG A 62 -11.10 16.90 11.96
C ARG A 62 -11.51 15.43 11.75
N LEU A 63 -12.28 14.86 12.67
CA LEU A 63 -12.81 13.51 12.53
C LEU A 63 -13.84 13.45 11.40
N ASP A 64 -14.76 14.40 11.34
CA ASP A 64 -15.76 14.50 10.25
C ASP A 64 -15.07 14.75 8.90
N TRP A 65 -14.09 15.66 8.87
CA TRP A 65 -13.24 15.90 7.72
C TRP A 65 -12.57 14.59 7.25
N PHE A 66 -12.03 13.79 8.16
CA PHE A 66 -11.35 12.55 7.81
C PHE A 66 -12.32 11.49 7.26
N GLN A 67 -13.54 11.41 7.79
CA GLN A 67 -14.59 10.55 7.25
C GLN A 67 -14.95 10.94 5.81
N MET A 68 -15.19 12.23 5.55
CA MET A 68 -15.46 12.73 4.20
C MET A 68 -14.30 12.44 3.25
N ALA A 69 -13.06 12.64 3.71
CA ALA A 69 -11.87 12.42 2.90
C ALA A 69 -11.65 10.92 2.58
N LEU A 70 -12.00 10.02 3.50
CA LEU A 70 -12.02 8.57 3.24
C LEU A 70 -13.09 8.19 2.20
N MET A 71 -14.29 8.78 2.26
CA MET A 71 -15.32 8.57 1.25
C MET A 71 -14.84 9.01 -0.14
N GLN A 72 -14.15 10.15 -0.23
CA GLN A 72 -13.58 10.62 -1.49
C GLN A 72 -12.42 9.76 -2.00
N ALA A 73 -11.61 9.20 -1.10
CA ALA A 73 -10.57 8.26 -1.45
C ALA A 73 -11.16 6.94 -1.99
N ALA A 74 -12.22 6.42 -1.35
CA ALA A 74 -12.95 5.25 -1.83
C ALA A 74 -13.59 5.48 -3.20
N ALA A 75 -14.10 6.69 -3.45
CA ALA A 75 -14.62 7.09 -4.76
C ALA A 75 -13.52 7.33 -5.82
N GLY A 76 -12.24 7.24 -5.47
CA GLY A 76 -11.11 7.52 -6.37
C GLY A 76 -10.97 9.00 -6.75
N LYS A 77 -11.72 9.90 -6.10
CA LYS A 77 -11.62 11.35 -6.30
C LYS A 77 -10.38 11.93 -5.63
N LEU A 78 -10.00 11.35 -4.48
CA LEU A 78 -8.85 11.77 -3.69
C LEU A 78 -7.76 10.69 -3.65
N LYS A 79 -6.49 11.09 -3.79
CA LYS A 79 -5.36 10.15 -3.70
C LYS A 79 -5.03 9.87 -2.23
N ALA A 80 -4.89 8.59 -1.86
CA ALA A 80 -4.43 8.19 -0.52
C ALA A 80 -3.07 8.80 -0.12
N SER A 81 -2.21 9.13 -1.10
CA SER A 81 -0.95 9.82 -0.85
C SER A 81 -1.12 11.23 -0.28
N ALA A 82 -2.19 11.94 -0.64
CA ALA A 82 -2.48 13.27 -0.10
C ALA A 82 -2.95 13.18 1.36
N LEU A 83 -3.79 12.19 1.67
CA LEU A 83 -4.21 11.90 3.05
C LEU A 83 -3.03 11.53 3.95
N TYR A 84 -2.07 10.76 3.42
CA TYR A 84 -0.89 10.35 4.17
C TYR A 84 -0.11 11.55 4.75
N ALA A 85 0.08 12.63 3.98
CA ALA A 85 0.83 13.81 4.43
C ALA A 85 0.20 14.50 5.66
N VAL A 86 -1.14 14.40 5.80
CA VAL A 86 -1.88 14.95 6.93
C VAL A 86 -1.80 13.99 8.14
N VAL A 87 -2.02 12.70 7.90
CA VAL A 87 -2.11 11.67 8.96
C VAL A 87 -0.74 11.29 9.53
N GLU A 88 0.34 11.47 8.78
CA GLU A 88 1.72 11.24 9.23
C GLU A 88 2.10 12.11 10.44
N ARG A 89 1.43 13.26 10.62
CA ARG A 89 1.72 14.17 11.72
C ARG A 89 1.13 13.65 13.03
N PRO A 90 1.90 13.54 14.13
CA PRO A 90 1.41 12.99 15.39
C PRO A 90 0.30 13.82 16.02
N ARG A 91 0.25 15.14 15.75
CA ARG A 91 -0.83 16.04 16.20
C ARG A 91 -2.18 15.73 15.57
N PHE A 92 -2.20 15.06 14.40
CA PHE A 92 -3.44 14.69 13.73
C PHE A 92 -4.21 13.67 14.56
N ALA A 93 -3.53 12.59 14.96
CA ALA A 93 -4.11 11.49 15.73
C ALA A 93 -4.14 11.79 17.23
N ALA A 94 -4.58 12.97 17.64
CA ALA A 94 -4.64 13.34 19.07
C ALA A 94 -5.69 12.52 19.84
N THR A 95 -6.85 12.27 19.23
CA THR A 95 -7.98 11.58 19.86
C THR A 95 -7.95 10.07 19.60
N LYS A 96 -8.47 9.29 20.55
CA LYS A 96 -8.60 7.82 20.41
C LYS A 96 -9.48 7.44 19.21
N ALA A 97 -10.52 8.22 18.92
CA ALA A 97 -11.42 7.99 17.80
C ALA A 97 -10.70 8.13 16.45
N LEU A 98 -9.91 9.20 16.26
CA LEU A 98 -9.09 9.39 15.06
C LEU A 98 -8.06 8.27 14.90
N LYS A 99 -7.39 7.85 15.98
CA LYS A 99 -6.46 6.72 15.95
C LYS A 99 -7.14 5.42 15.49
N ALA A 100 -8.31 5.11 16.04
CA ALA A 100 -9.08 3.92 15.68
C ALA A 100 -9.50 3.95 14.20
N MET A 101 -9.99 5.09 13.74
CA MET A 101 -10.34 5.35 12.33
C MET A 101 -9.17 5.13 11.37
N VAL A 102 -8.00 5.70 11.68
CA VAL A 102 -6.78 5.53 10.86
C VAL A 102 -6.36 4.05 10.84
N ASN A 103 -6.38 3.39 12.00
CA ASN A 103 -5.99 1.99 12.12
C ASN A 103 -6.91 1.06 11.31
N ALA A 104 -8.23 1.27 11.37
CA ALA A 104 -9.20 0.51 10.57
C ALA A 104 -8.99 0.65 9.06
N ASN A 105 -8.53 1.82 8.62
CA ASN A 105 -8.34 2.15 7.21
C ASN A 105 -6.86 2.07 6.73
N LEU A 106 -5.98 1.41 7.49
CA LEU A 106 -4.56 1.25 7.12
C LEU A 106 -4.37 0.59 5.74
N HIS A 107 -5.29 -0.28 5.35
CA HIS A 107 -5.23 -1.02 4.08
C HIS A 107 -5.33 -0.12 2.84
N LEU A 108 -5.81 1.13 2.96
CA LEU A 108 -5.84 2.11 1.86
C LEU A 108 -4.46 2.67 1.51
N PHE A 109 -3.49 2.52 2.41
CA PHE A 109 -2.15 3.08 2.27
C PHE A 109 -1.16 2.03 1.76
N SER A 110 -0.06 2.50 1.16
CA SER A 110 1.06 1.62 0.76
C SER A 110 1.64 0.89 1.98
N PRO A 111 2.17 -0.35 1.84
CA PRO A 111 2.82 -1.06 2.95
C PRO A 111 3.95 -0.27 3.64
N LYS A 112 4.64 0.62 2.91
CA LYS A 112 5.64 1.52 3.50
C LYS A 112 5.00 2.57 4.41
N GLN A 113 3.91 3.16 3.95
CA GLN A 113 3.12 4.15 4.70
C GLN A 113 2.44 3.50 5.92
N GLN A 114 1.90 2.29 5.78
CA GLN A 114 1.29 1.55 6.89
C GLN A 114 2.24 1.39 8.07
N LYS A 115 3.51 1.02 7.81
CA LYS A 115 4.52 0.89 8.87
C LYS A 115 4.84 2.22 9.54
N ALA A 116 4.96 3.30 8.77
CA ALA A 116 5.20 4.64 9.30
C ALA A 116 4.02 5.11 10.16
N LEU A 117 2.78 4.96 9.69
CA LEU A 117 1.57 5.31 10.43
C LEU A 117 1.44 4.48 11.71
N ALA A 118 1.69 3.16 11.65
CA ALA A 118 1.66 2.32 12.84
C ALA A 118 2.67 2.78 13.91
N ALA A 119 3.87 3.21 13.50
CA ALA A 119 4.87 3.78 14.42
C ALA A 119 4.39 5.10 15.03
N VAL A 120 3.86 6.02 14.22
CA VAL A 120 3.31 7.31 14.70
C VAL A 120 2.15 7.10 15.68
N LEU A 121 1.22 6.19 15.35
CA LEU A 121 0.09 5.85 16.22
C LEU A 121 0.56 5.27 17.57
N ALA A 122 1.58 4.41 17.57
CA ALA A 122 2.16 3.87 18.78
C ALA A 122 2.82 4.97 19.65
N SER A 123 3.58 5.87 19.03
CA SER A 123 4.23 6.99 19.74
C SER A 123 3.23 7.99 20.33
N SER A 124 2.13 8.27 19.63
CA SER A 124 1.11 9.21 20.08
C SER A 124 0.35 8.77 21.34
N SER A 125 0.44 7.50 21.75
CA SER A 125 -0.29 6.97 22.90
C SER A 125 0.30 7.38 24.26
N GLY A 126 1.53 7.88 24.29
CA GLY A 126 2.24 8.21 25.54
C GLY A 126 2.04 9.63 26.06
N THR A 127 1.48 10.55 25.26
CA THR A 127 1.57 12.00 25.54
C THR A 127 0.22 12.68 25.78
N SER A 128 -0.90 11.97 25.68
CA SER A 128 -2.26 12.55 25.82
C SER A 128 -2.76 12.62 27.28
N GLY A 129 -1.85 12.63 28.27
CA GLY A 129 -2.18 12.39 29.68
C GLY A 129 -2.44 13.62 30.54
N GLU A 130 -1.95 14.81 30.19
CA GLU A 130 -1.97 15.95 31.12
C GLU A 130 -2.16 17.27 30.38
N GLN A 131 -3.39 17.59 29.96
CA GLN A 131 -3.84 18.98 29.96
C GLN A 131 -5.36 19.08 29.95
N GLU A 132 -5.85 19.59 31.09
CA GLU A 132 -7.09 20.34 31.30
C GLU A 132 -8.43 19.58 31.29
N GLY A 133 -8.75 19.07 32.47
CA GLY A 133 -10.11 18.78 32.92
C GLY A 133 -10.17 18.95 34.43
N GLY A 134 -10.23 20.19 34.91
CA GLY A 134 -10.51 20.54 36.29
C GLY A 134 -11.90 20.07 36.70
N GLY A 135 -12.02 18.84 37.15
CA GLY A 135 -13.18 18.29 37.82
C GLY A 135 -12.84 18.09 39.29
N SER A 136 -13.21 19.05 40.12
CA SER A 136 -13.27 18.88 41.58
C SER A 136 -14.27 17.76 41.89
N GLY A 137 -13.72 16.56 42.10
CA GLY A 137 -14.43 15.34 42.45
C GLY A 137 -13.73 14.69 43.63
N GLU A 138 -13.72 15.41 44.74
CA GLU A 138 -13.34 14.90 46.05
C GLU A 138 -14.23 13.70 46.45
N GLN A 139 -13.64 12.78 47.21
CA GLN A 139 -14.26 11.67 47.94
C GLN A 139 -14.31 10.29 47.25
N GLY A 140 -13.41 9.41 47.71
CA GLY A 140 -13.47 7.99 47.37
C GLY A 140 -12.39 7.14 48.02
N ARG A 141 -12.24 7.28 49.33
CA ARG A 141 -11.33 6.53 50.23
C ARG A 141 -11.11 5.05 49.84
N ALA A 142 -9.83 4.68 49.83
CA ALA A 142 -9.23 3.44 50.35
C ALA A 142 -10.09 2.17 50.42
N ARG A 143 -9.67 1.13 49.67
CA ARG A 143 -9.72 -0.25 50.19
C ARG A 143 -8.67 -1.13 49.52
N SER A 144 -7.55 -1.27 50.24
CA SER A 144 -6.67 -2.43 50.16
C SER A 144 -7.45 -3.72 50.40
N ARG A 145 -7.26 -4.73 49.54
CA ARG A 145 -7.34 -6.13 49.96
C ARG A 145 -6.64 -7.01 48.93
N GLY A 146 -5.49 -7.54 49.37
CA GLY A 146 -4.67 -8.43 48.56
C GLY A 146 -5.39 -9.72 48.20
N ARG A 147 -4.93 -10.33 47.11
CA ARG A 147 -5.07 -11.76 46.94
C ARG A 147 -3.88 -12.31 46.17
N SER A 148 -2.87 -12.66 46.95
CA SER A 148 -1.88 -13.67 46.63
C SER A 148 -2.60 -14.88 46.03
N ARG A 149 -2.36 -15.16 44.75
CA ARG A 149 -2.74 -16.44 44.15
C ARG A 149 -1.56 -16.98 43.36
N SER A 150 -0.64 -17.55 44.12
CA SER A 150 0.21 -18.64 43.71
C SER A 150 -0.61 -19.67 42.93
N ARG A 151 -0.33 -19.79 41.62
CA ARG A 151 -0.71 -20.98 40.86
C ARG A 151 0.45 -21.39 39.98
N SER A 152 1.34 -22.13 40.63
CA SER A 152 2.22 -23.13 40.06
C SER A 152 1.51 -23.89 38.94
N ARG A 153 2.01 -23.78 37.71
CA ARG A 153 1.83 -24.82 36.70
C ARG A 153 3.06 -24.93 35.83
N SER A 154 4.03 -25.61 36.41
CA SER A 154 5.00 -26.43 35.72
C SER A 154 4.34 -27.17 34.55
N ARG A 155 4.76 -26.82 33.32
CA ARG A 155 4.64 -27.73 32.18
C ARG A 155 5.87 -27.60 31.30
N SER A 156 6.93 -28.22 31.81
CA SER A 156 8.00 -28.83 31.04
C SER A 156 7.40 -29.54 29.82
N ARG A 157 7.65 -29.01 28.63
CA ARG A 157 7.64 -29.79 27.39
C ARG A 157 8.72 -29.28 26.46
N SER A 158 9.91 -29.77 26.76
CA SER A 158 10.89 -30.22 25.78
C SER A 158 10.30 -30.49 24.40
N ARG A 159 10.51 -29.56 23.47
CA ARG A 159 10.67 -29.91 22.05
C ARG A 159 11.88 -29.20 21.49
N ARG A 160 13.04 -29.79 21.83
CA ARG A 160 14.17 -29.90 20.90
C ARG A 160 13.61 -30.24 19.52
N ARG A 161 13.66 -29.30 18.58
CA ARG A 161 13.63 -29.64 17.16
C ARG A 161 14.73 -28.88 16.45
N SER A 162 15.92 -29.42 16.64
CA SER A 162 17.02 -29.39 15.71
C SER A 162 16.48 -29.49 14.28
N ARG A 163 16.59 -28.41 13.52
CA ARG A 163 16.55 -28.45 12.06
C ARG A 163 17.61 -27.52 11.49
N SER A 164 18.83 -27.75 11.96
CA SER A 164 19.99 -27.72 11.07
C SER A 164 19.76 -28.79 9.99
N ARG A 165 19.33 -28.39 8.80
CA ARG A 165 19.50 -29.19 7.57
C ARG A 165 19.22 -28.30 6.36
N GLN A 166 20.32 -27.92 5.70
CA GLN A 166 20.42 -27.92 4.25
C GLN A 166 19.39 -27.10 3.47
N ARG A 167 19.61 -25.78 3.35
CA ARG A 167 19.35 -25.07 2.09
C ARG A 167 20.48 -24.10 1.71
N ARG A 168 21.72 -24.53 1.95
CA ARG A 168 22.83 -24.26 1.02
C ARG A 168 22.81 -25.36 -0.02
N ARG A 169 22.13 -25.15 -1.15
CA ARG A 169 22.39 -25.74 -2.48
C ARG A 169 21.21 -25.47 -3.41
N SER A 170 21.54 -25.03 -4.62
CA SER A 170 20.71 -25.03 -5.83
C SER A 170 19.56 -24.02 -5.92
N ARG A 171 19.88 -22.80 -6.35
CA ARG A 171 19.12 -22.12 -7.42
C ARG A 171 19.97 -21.10 -8.19
N GLU A 172 21.24 -21.43 -8.39
CA GLU A 172 21.91 -21.14 -9.66
C GLU A 172 21.59 -22.31 -10.59
N ARG A 173 21.28 -22.01 -11.86
CA ARG A 173 21.00 -22.95 -12.97
C ARG A 173 19.60 -23.59 -13.00
N ARG A 174 18.71 -22.90 -13.73
CA ARG A 174 17.69 -23.39 -14.68
C ARG A 174 16.89 -22.14 -15.09
N GLY A 175 17.10 -21.49 -16.22
CA GLY A 175 17.38 -22.08 -17.52
C GLY A 175 16.16 -22.89 -17.95
N HIS A 176 15.54 -22.47 -19.05
CA HIS A 176 14.48 -23.14 -19.82
C HIS A 176 13.00 -22.96 -19.41
N ALA A 177 12.31 -22.26 -20.32
CA ALA A 177 11.18 -22.76 -21.11
C ALA A 177 9.82 -23.01 -20.42
N GLY A 178 8.90 -22.10 -20.71
CA GLY A 178 7.51 -22.40 -21.05
C GLY A 178 6.87 -21.11 -21.56
N ARG A 179 6.47 -20.91 -22.82
CA ARG A 179 6.01 -21.82 -23.88
C ARG A 179 5.03 -22.88 -23.38
N CYS A 180 3.80 -22.43 -23.09
CA CYS A 180 2.55 -23.18 -23.27
C CYS A 180 1.41 -22.15 -23.16
N SER A 181 0.80 -21.74 -24.28
CA SER A 181 -0.48 -22.27 -24.81
C SER A 181 -1.64 -21.88 -23.88
N SER A 182 -2.57 -21.01 -24.24
CA SER A 182 -3.61 -21.18 -25.26
C SER A 182 -4.41 -19.86 -25.26
N ARG A 183 -4.66 -19.14 -26.35
CA ARG A 183 -5.44 -19.50 -27.55
C ARG A 183 -6.90 -19.85 -27.21
N SER A 184 -7.66 -18.83 -26.83
CA SER A 184 -9.13 -18.80 -26.94
C SER A 184 -9.50 -17.61 -27.81
N ARG A 185 -9.55 -17.86 -29.13
CA ARG A 185 -10.19 -16.99 -30.11
C ARG A 185 -11.69 -17.27 -30.05
N SER A 186 -12.51 -16.27 -29.72
CA SER A 186 -13.95 -16.25 -30.04
C SER A 186 -14.46 -14.80 -30.16
N ARG A 187 -14.27 -14.23 -31.35
CA ARG A 187 -15.26 -13.48 -32.15
C ARG A 187 -16.18 -12.44 -31.43
N PRO A 188 -16.04 -11.12 -31.68
CA PRO A 188 -17.16 -10.20 -31.55
C PRO A 188 -18.07 -10.28 -32.81
N PRO A 189 -19.40 -10.42 -32.67
CA PRO A 189 -20.33 -10.27 -33.79
C PRO A 189 -20.60 -8.80 -34.14
N ALA A 190 -21.19 -8.65 -35.33
CA ALA A 190 -21.31 -7.47 -36.16
C ALA A 190 -22.02 -6.27 -35.52
N GLY A 191 -21.70 -5.09 -36.07
CA GLY A 191 -22.26 -3.80 -35.69
C GLY A 191 -23.76 -3.63 -35.95
N PRO A 192 -24.30 -2.46 -35.57
CA PRO A 192 -25.73 -2.22 -35.51
C PRO A 192 -26.33 -1.90 -36.90
N PRO A 193 -27.60 -2.23 -37.13
CA PRO A 193 -28.38 -1.63 -38.20
C PRO A 193 -29.15 -0.39 -37.71
N ARG A 194 -28.92 0.71 -38.43
CA ARG A 194 -29.70 1.96 -38.60
C ARG A 194 -29.92 2.87 -37.40
#